data_AF-A0A920JFJ4-F1
#
_entry.id   AF-A0A920JFJ4-F1
#
_cell.length_a   1.000
_cell.length_b   1.000
_cell.length_c   1.000
_cell.angle_alpha   90.00
_cell.angle_beta   90.00
_cell.angle_gamma   90.00
#
_symmetry.space_group_name_H-M   'P 1'
#
loop_
_entity.id
_entity.type
_entity.pdbx_description
1 polymer ?
#
loop_
_entity_poly.entity_id
_entity_poly.type
_entity_poly.pdbx_seq_one_letter_code
_entity_poly.pdbx_strand_id
1 'polypeptide(L)' 'MRTGAAGILVGVGPGHACTTRGVLGIGVPQATAIADARAARTRH' A
#
# COMPACT_ATOMS: atom_id res chain seq x y z
N MET A 1 -8.24 -12.62 -2.82
CA MET A 1 -8.50 -11.47 -3.74
C MET A 1 -9.46 -11.94 -4.83
N ARG A 2 -10.52 -11.19 -5.17
CA ARG A 2 -11.65 -11.72 -5.97
C ARG A 2 -11.56 -11.53 -7.49
N THR A 3 -10.60 -10.75 -7.98
CA THR A 3 -10.51 -10.35 -9.40
C THR A 3 -9.42 -11.09 -10.19
N GLY A 4 -8.78 -12.10 -9.61
CA GLY A 4 -7.75 -12.90 -10.30
C GLY A 4 -6.41 -12.19 -10.53
N ALA A 5 -6.14 -11.06 -9.87
CA ALA A 5 -4.86 -10.38 -9.96
C ALA A 5 -3.70 -11.27 -9.46
N ALA A 6 -2.67 -11.43 -10.28
CA ALA A 6 -1.46 -12.19 -9.93
C ALA A 6 -0.61 -11.47 -8.85
N GLY A 7 -0.72 -10.15 -8.77
CA GLY A 7 -0.02 -9.31 -7.80
C GLY A 7 -0.57 -7.89 -7.82
N ILE A 8 -0.19 -7.09 -6.82
CA ILE A 8 -0.58 -5.69 -6.70
C ILE A 8 0.62 -4.84 -6.26
N LEU A 9 0.60 -3.57 -6.64
CA LEU A 9 1.52 -2.56 -6.12
C LEU A 9 0.92 -1.94 -4.86
N VAL A 10 1.72 -1.79 -3.81
CA VAL A 10 1.26 -1.32 -2.50
C VAL A 10 2.10 -0.13 -2.04
N GLY A 11 1.44 1.00 -1.79
CA GLY A 11 2.04 2.19 -1.21
C GLY A 11 1.34 3.48 -1.63
N VAL A 12 1.15 4.41 -0.67
CA VAL A 12 0.66 5.79 -0.91
C VAL A 12 1.46 6.74 -0.02
N GLY A 13 2.18 7.68 -0.64
CA GLY A 13 3.01 8.65 0.10
C GLY A 13 4.30 8.16 0.80
N PRO A 14 4.91 6.97 0.52
CA PRO A 14 6.13 6.54 1.23
C PRO A 14 7.44 6.96 0.53
N GLY A 15 7.38 7.34 -0.76
CA GLY A 15 8.57 7.60 -1.56
C GLY A 15 9.18 8.97 -1.29
N HIS A 16 10.51 9.09 -1.38
CA HIS A 16 11.23 10.34 -1.09
C HIS A 16 10.80 11.52 -1.98
N ALA A 17 10.58 11.28 -3.28
CA ALA A 17 10.10 12.29 -4.22
C ALA A 17 8.58 12.52 -4.15
N CYS A 18 7.84 11.71 -3.38
CA CYS A 18 6.38 11.80 -3.32
C CYS A 18 5.95 12.94 -2.39
N THR A 19 5.15 13.87 -2.90
CA THR A 19 4.68 15.04 -2.15
C THR A 19 3.31 14.84 -1.49
N THR A 20 2.60 13.74 -1.77
CA THR A 20 1.23 13.49 -1.30
C THR A 20 1.06 13.67 0.21
N ARG A 21 2.03 13.18 1.00
CA ARG A 21 2.00 13.35 2.47
C ARG A 21 2.16 14.81 2.89
N GLY A 22 3.04 15.56 2.22
CA GLY A 22 3.29 16.96 2.54
C GLY A 22 2.17 17.90 2.06
N VAL A 23 1.56 17.61 0.91
CA VAL A 23 0.52 18.47 0.30
C VAL A 23 -0.87 18.13 0.81
N LEU A 24 -1.23 16.84 0.86
CA LEU A 24 -2.59 16.39 1.20
C LEU A 24 -2.70 15.85 2.64
N GLY A 25 -1.58 15.65 3.34
CA GLY A 25 -1.58 14.97 4.65
C GLY A 25 -1.86 13.47 4.56
N ILE A 26 -1.93 12.89 3.36
CA ILE A 26 -2.33 11.49 3.14
C ILE A 26 -1.08 10.63 2.91
N GLY A 27 -0.97 9.54 3.67
CA GLY A 27 0.02 8.50 3.41
C GLY A 27 -0.05 7.37 4.43
N VAL A 28 0.54 6.23 4.07
CA VAL A 28 0.61 5.04 4.94
C VAL A 28 2.07 4.66 5.25
N PRO A 29 2.36 4.04 6.40
CA PRO A 29 3.68 3.45 6.65
C PRO A 29 3.94 2.25 5.72
N GLN A 30 5.04 2.26 4.97
CA GLN A 30 5.26 1.31 3.87
C GLN A 30 5.34 -0.16 4.34
N ALA A 31 6.07 -0.42 5.43
CA ALA A 31 6.21 -1.77 5.97
C ALA A 31 4.86 -2.34 6.43
N THR A 32 4.07 -1.54 7.16
CA THR A 32 2.74 -1.93 7.63
C THR A 32 1.80 -2.20 6.46
N ALA A 33 1.76 -1.31 5.45
CA ALA A 33 0.89 -1.47 4.30
C ALA A 33 1.16 -2.78 3.53
N ILE A 34 2.44 -3.15 3.37
CA ILE A 34 2.83 -4.42 2.73
C ILE A 34 2.40 -5.62 3.58
N ALA A 35 2.63 -5.57 4.89
CA ALA A 35 2.23 -6.65 5.81
C ALA A 35 0.71 -6.88 5.80
N ASP A 36 -0.08 -5.81 5.83
CA ASP A 36 -1.53 -5.85 5.78
C ASP A 36 -2.05 -6.39 4.44
N ALA A 37 -1.48 -5.93 3.32
CA ALA A 37 -1.83 -6.43 1.99
C ALA A 37 -1.55 -7.94 1.85
N ARG A 38 -0.40 -8.41 2.38
CA ARG A 38 -0.06 -9.82 2.44
C ARG A 38 -1.04 -10.61 3.33
N ALA A 39 -1.39 -10.08 4.50
CA ALA A 39 -2.37 -10.71 5.39
C ALA A 39 -3.75 -10.84 4.73
N ALA A 40 -4.22 -9.78 4.07
CA ALA A 40 -5.46 -9.76 3.32
C ALA A 40 -5.46 -10.75 2.15
N ARG A 41 -4.31 -10.94 1.48
CA ARG A 41 -4.16 -11.97 0.45
C ARG A 41 -4.30 -13.37 1.02
N THR A 42 -3.72 -13.68 2.18
CA THR A 42 -3.75 -15.04 2.75
C THR A 42 -5.05 -15.44 3.42
N ARG A 43 -5.93 -14.48 3.74
CA ARG A 43 -7.26 -14.76 4.32
C ARG A 43 -8.32 -15.09 3.26
N HIS A 44 -7.97 -15.04 1.97
CA HIS A 44 -8.85 -15.19 0.81
C HIS A 44 -8.12 -15.87 -0.35
#